data_AF-A0A1B2JBT0-F1
#
_entry.id   AF-A0A1B2JBT0-F1
#
_cell.length_a   1.000
_cell.length_b   1.000
_cell.length_c   1.000
_cell.angle_alpha   90.00
_cell.angle_beta   90.00
_cell.angle_gamma   90.00
#
_symmetry.space_group_name_H-M   'P 1'
#
loop_
_entity.id
_entity.type
_entity.pdbx_description
1 polymer ?
#
loop_
_entity_poly.entity_id
_entity_poly.type
_entity_poly.pdbx_seq_one_letter_code
_entity_poly.pdbx_strand_id
1 'polypeptide(L)'
;MFSSYIQRIRPVNLICGLRFQSKSAFPAPSLKNITSSRGLINKNDCFSPPTESHNAPLTGVAAGRTVDVMDGNIGQALKQLNNLVRSNNVAQERRKQRFYLRPSKAKAELRMERNKRRFGKGFKRLLQIVNEAKRKGY
;
A
#
# COMPACT_ATOMS: atom_id res chain seq x y z
N MET A 1 33.19 1.24 -15.23
CA MET A 1 33.29 2.69 -14.98
C MET A 1 32.25 3.10 -13.93
N PHE A 2 32.58 2.89 -12.65
CA PHE A 2 31.74 3.28 -11.52
C PHE A 2 32.26 4.62 -10.99
N SER A 3 31.53 5.71 -11.25
CA SER A 3 31.86 7.02 -10.67
C SER A 3 31.14 7.16 -9.34
N SER A 4 31.90 6.88 -8.29
CA SER A 4 31.61 7.12 -6.89
C SER A 4 31.50 8.62 -6.63
N TYR A 5 30.35 9.11 -6.15
CA TYR A 5 30.32 10.42 -5.51
C TYR A 5 29.37 10.40 -4.30
N ILE A 6 29.96 10.06 -3.16
CA ILE A 6 29.49 10.44 -1.84
C ILE A 6 29.92 11.89 -1.65
N GLN A 7 29.00 12.83 -1.68
CA GLN A 7 29.25 14.18 -1.16
C GLN A 7 28.34 14.43 0.04
N ARG A 8 28.95 14.28 1.23
CA ARG A 8 28.55 14.96 2.45
C ARG A 8 29.13 16.37 2.39
N ILE A 9 28.29 17.40 2.33
CA ILE A 9 28.61 18.75 2.84
C ILE A 9 27.38 19.26 3.62
N ARG A 10 27.71 19.87 4.75
CA ARG A 10 26.96 20.27 5.96
C ARG A 10 25.94 21.41 5.74
N PRO A 11 25.13 21.79 6.76
CA PRO A 11 23.85 22.46 6.62
C PRO A 11 24.00 23.98 6.47
N VAL A 12 23.06 24.61 5.76
CA VAL A 12 22.87 26.06 5.77
C VAL A 12 21.40 26.33 6.04
N ASN A 13 21.16 27.03 7.15
CA ASN A 13 19.89 27.64 7.49
C ASN A 13 19.46 28.56 6.35
N LEU A 14 18.34 28.24 5.70
CA LEU A 14 17.53 29.24 5.02
C LEU A 14 16.12 29.22 5.61
N ILE A 15 15.84 30.30 6.31
CA ILE A 15 14.51 30.82 6.58
C ILE A 15 13.77 30.89 5.23
N CYS A 16 12.73 30.07 5.07
CA CYS A 16 11.74 30.25 4.01
C CYS A 16 10.39 29.80 4.57
N GLY A 17 9.59 30.80 4.92
CA GLY A 17 8.21 30.60 5.33
C GLY A 17 7.41 29.96 4.21
N LEU A 18 6.97 28.73 4.45
CA LEU A 18 5.82 28.16 3.76
C LEU A 18 4.81 27.79 4.82
N ARG A 19 3.79 28.64 4.90
CA ARG A 19 2.55 28.48 5.64
C ARG A 19 2.00 27.08 5.38
N PHE A 20 2.20 26.18 6.35
CA PHE A 20 1.56 24.87 6.37
C PHE A 20 0.07 25.11 6.63
N GLN A 21 -0.73 25.24 5.56
CA GLN A 21 -2.19 25.18 5.71
C GLN A 21 -2.56 23.74 6.02
N SER A 22 -2.70 23.43 7.31
CA SER A 22 -3.34 22.22 7.82
C SER A 22 -4.84 22.26 7.54
N LYS A 23 -5.24 22.12 6.27
CA LYS A 23 -6.63 21.79 5.92
C LYS A 23 -6.77 20.29 5.78
N SER A 24 -6.82 19.62 6.92
CA SER A 24 -7.54 18.35 7.08
C SER A 24 -7.92 18.20 8.56
N ALA A 25 -8.70 19.15 9.07
CA ALA A 25 -9.53 18.89 10.23
C ALA A 25 -10.64 17.96 9.75
N PHE A 26 -10.46 16.66 9.93
CA PHE A 26 -11.60 15.76 9.97
C PHE A 26 -12.43 16.19 11.18
N PRO A 27 -13.71 16.58 11.02
CA PRO A 27 -14.54 16.86 12.18
C PRO A 27 -14.68 15.57 12.99
N ALA A 28 -14.35 15.63 14.28
CA ALA A 28 -14.54 14.51 15.19
C ALA A 28 -16.04 14.15 15.22
N PRO A 29 -16.41 12.86 15.19
CA PRO A 29 -17.79 12.46 15.37
C PRO A 29 -18.23 12.85 16.79
N SER A 30 -19.23 13.74 16.89
CA SER A 30 -19.82 14.08 18.18
C SER A 30 -20.58 12.87 18.71
N LEU A 31 -20.12 12.33 19.83
CA LEU A 31 -20.84 11.30 20.56
C LEU A 31 -22.10 11.94 21.15
N LYS A 32 -23.27 11.58 20.61
CA LYS A 32 -24.56 11.96 21.18
C LYS A 32 -24.78 11.14 22.45
N ASN A 33 -25.09 11.81 23.55
CA ASN A 33 -25.29 11.22 24.86
C ASN A 33 -26.46 10.23 24.82
N ILE A 34 -26.16 8.94 24.94
CA ILE A 34 -27.18 7.90 25.12
C ILE A 34 -27.59 7.96 26.59
N THR A 35 -28.82 8.37 26.83
CA THR A 35 -29.47 8.36 28.14
C THR A 35 -29.48 6.93 28.67
N SER A 36 -28.66 6.66 29.68
CA SER A 36 -28.54 5.34 30.31
C SER A 36 -29.74 5.10 31.23
N SER A 37 -30.78 4.44 30.72
CA SER A 37 -31.73 3.74 31.59
C SER A 37 -31.00 2.53 32.18
N ARG A 38 -30.72 2.59 33.48
CA ARG A 38 -30.06 1.51 34.24
C ARG A 38 -30.98 0.28 34.31
N GLY A 39 -30.89 -0.58 33.30
CA GLY A 39 -31.27 -1.99 33.42
C GLY A 39 -30.13 -2.75 34.11
N LEU A 40 -30.46 -3.61 35.06
CA LEU A 40 -29.51 -4.48 35.75
C LEU A 40 -28.88 -5.44 34.74
N ILE A 41 -27.59 -5.27 34.44
CA ILE A 41 -26.83 -6.18 33.57
C ILE A 41 -26.64 -7.49 34.33
N ASN A 42 -27.13 -8.61 33.80
CA ASN A 42 -26.89 -9.92 34.38
C ASN A 42 -25.41 -10.27 34.16
N LYS A 43 -24.75 -10.87 35.16
CA LYS A 43 -23.35 -11.32 35.06
C LYS A 43 -23.12 -12.39 33.98
N ASN A 44 -24.19 -12.93 33.39
CA ASN A 44 -24.15 -13.87 32.27
C ASN A 44 -24.22 -13.17 30.91
N ASP A 45 -24.45 -11.85 30.87
CA ASP A 45 -24.30 -11.00 29.67
C ASP A 45 -22.84 -10.59 29.46
N CYS A 46 -21.90 -11.26 30.17
CA CYS A 46 -20.47 -11.16 29.97
C CYS A 46 -20.09 -11.70 28.59
N PHE A 47 -20.25 -10.84 27.58
CA PHE A 47 -19.40 -10.68 26.40
C PHE A 47 -18.57 -11.92 26.04
N SER A 48 -19.25 -13.04 25.73
CA SER A 48 -18.68 -13.98 24.79
C SER A 48 -18.48 -13.19 23.49
N PRO A 49 -17.26 -13.03 22.96
CA PRO A 49 -17.10 -12.42 21.65
C PRO A 49 -18.05 -13.19 20.72
N PRO A 50 -18.97 -12.49 20.01
CA PRO A 50 -19.87 -13.17 19.09
C PRO A 50 -19.04 -14.08 18.20
N THR A 51 -19.44 -15.33 18.02
CA THR A 51 -18.79 -16.25 17.07
C THR A 51 -18.76 -15.68 15.64
N GLU A 52 -19.52 -14.61 15.40
CA GLU A 52 -19.56 -13.77 14.21
C GLU A 52 -18.40 -12.75 14.09
N SER A 53 -17.59 -12.53 15.13
CA SER A 53 -16.47 -11.56 15.06
C SER A 53 -15.39 -12.00 14.07
N HIS A 54 -15.29 -13.30 13.79
CA HIS A 54 -14.40 -13.85 12.76
C HIS A 54 -14.82 -13.46 11.33
N ASN A 55 -16.09 -13.07 11.13
CA ASN A 55 -16.61 -12.63 9.84
C ASN A 55 -16.67 -11.09 9.71
N ALA A 56 -16.24 -10.36 10.74
CA ALA A 56 -16.18 -8.91 10.66
C ALA A 56 -15.15 -8.51 9.58
N PRO A 57 -15.50 -7.62 8.64
CA PRO A 57 -14.55 -7.17 7.63
C PRO A 57 -13.36 -6.52 8.34
N LEU A 58 -12.16 -7.04 8.07
CA LEU A 58 -10.96 -6.47 8.63
C LEU A 58 -10.85 -5.02 8.12
N THR A 59 -10.79 -4.06 9.04
CA THR A 59 -10.72 -2.63 8.71
C THR A 59 -9.35 -2.06 9.08
N GLY A 60 -8.96 -0.98 8.40
CA GLY A 60 -7.71 -0.26 8.67
C GLY A 60 -6.47 -0.84 7.96
N VAL A 61 -5.29 -0.53 8.50
CA VAL A 61 -3.98 -0.85 7.88
C VAL A 61 -3.71 -2.36 7.82
N ALA A 62 -4.31 -3.13 8.73
CA ALA A 62 -4.15 -4.58 8.81
C ALA A 62 -4.88 -5.32 7.67
N ALA A 63 -5.98 -4.77 7.16
CA ALA A 63 -6.87 -5.44 6.21
C ALA A 63 -6.20 -5.95 4.92
N GLY A 64 -5.13 -5.29 4.46
CA GLY A 64 -4.38 -5.68 3.26
C GLY A 64 -3.09 -6.46 3.54
N ARG A 65 -2.82 -6.86 4.79
CA ARG A 65 -1.55 -7.45 5.24
C ARG A 65 -1.72 -8.69 6.12
N THR A 66 -2.93 -9.20 6.24
CA THR A 66 -3.28 -10.38 7.03
C THR A 66 -4.02 -11.35 6.13
N VAL A 67 -3.77 -12.64 6.33
CA VAL A 67 -4.41 -13.73 5.60
C VAL A 67 -4.68 -14.84 6.61
N ASP A 68 -5.88 -15.37 6.61
CA ASP A 68 -6.25 -16.50 7.46
C ASP A 68 -5.63 -17.79 6.93
N VAL A 69 -5.17 -18.65 7.84
CA VAL A 69 -4.57 -19.93 7.48
C VAL A 69 -5.68 -20.98 7.41
N MET A 70 -6.06 -21.35 6.20
CA MET A 70 -7.02 -22.43 5.97
C MET A 70 -6.31 -23.80 5.97
N ASP A 71 -6.99 -24.81 6.50
CA ASP A 71 -6.56 -26.22 6.45
C ASP A 71 -5.17 -26.50 7.03
N GLY A 72 -4.70 -25.65 7.95
CA GLY A 72 -3.35 -25.74 8.53
C GLY A 72 -2.22 -25.50 7.52
N ASN A 73 -2.52 -25.08 6.29
CA ASN A 73 -1.52 -24.89 5.24
C ASN A 73 -0.89 -23.49 5.29
N ILE A 74 0.07 -23.33 6.19
CA ILE A 74 0.80 -22.07 6.40
C ILE A 74 1.56 -21.66 5.11
N GLY A 75 2.10 -22.64 4.38
CA GLY A 75 2.88 -22.39 3.17
C GLY A 75 2.08 -21.68 2.08
N GLN A 76 0.81 -22.06 1.90
CA GLN A 76 -0.09 -21.39 0.96
C GLN A 76 -0.47 -19.98 1.45
N ALA A 77 -0.83 -19.84 2.73
CA ALA A 77 -1.17 -18.56 3.33
C ALA A 77 -0.02 -17.54 3.18
N LEU A 78 1.23 -17.95 3.38
CA LEU A 78 2.40 -17.09 3.19
C LEU A 78 2.61 -16.65 1.73
N LYS A 79 2.35 -17.53 0.75
CA LYS A 79 2.40 -17.17 -0.68
C LYS A 79 1.32 -16.15 -1.03
N GLN A 80 0.10 -16.36 -0.52
CA GLN A 80 -1.02 -15.43 -0.69
C GLN A 80 -0.67 -14.06 -0.09
N LEU A 81 -0.17 -14.04 1.14
CA LEU A 81 0.27 -12.81 1.81
C LEU A 81 1.36 -12.09 1.01
N ASN A 82 2.37 -12.81 0.51
CA ASN A 82 3.44 -12.21 -0.30
C ASN A 82 2.88 -11.59 -1.59
N ASN A 83 1.95 -12.28 -2.27
CA ASN A 83 1.29 -11.74 -3.45
C ASN A 83 0.49 -10.47 -3.14
N LEU A 84 -0.24 -10.42 -2.02
CA LEU A 84 -0.97 -9.21 -1.57
C LEU A 84 -0.02 -8.04 -1.28
N VAL A 85 1.10 -8.30 -0.61
CA VAL A 85 2.11 -7.26 -0.33
C VAL A 85 2.73 -6.74 -1.63
N ARG A 86 2.93 -7.61 -2.62
CA ARG A 86 3.51 -7.26 -3.93
C ARG A 86 2.53 -6.52 -4.83
N SER A 87 1.26 -6.94 -4.90
CA SER A 87 0.24 -6.26 -5.70
C SER A 87 0.02 -4.82 -5.24
N ASN A 88 0.06 -4.60 -3.92
CA ASN A 88 -0.06 -3.29 -3.29
C ASN A 88 1.25 -2.48 -3.28
N ASN A 89 2.34 -3.00 -3.87
CA ASN A 89 3.65 -2.32 -3.96
C ASN A 89 4.27 -1.83 -2.62
N VAL A 90 3.85 -2.38 -1.48
CA VAL A 90 4.22 -1.89 -0.13
C VAL A 90 5.75 -1.82 0.06
N ALA A 91 6.47 -2.84 -0.40
CA ALA A 91 7.92 -2.88 -0.29
C ALA A 91 8.62 -1.83 -1.17
N GLN A 92 8.04 -1.47 -2.32
CA GLN A 92 8.60 -0.43 -3.19
C GLN A 92 8.35 0.96 -2.59
N GLU A 93 7.13 1.20 -2.12
CA GLU A 93 6.75 2.45 -1.47
C GLU A 93 7.59 2.72 -0.22
N ARG A 94 7.77 1.72 0.63
CA ARG A 94 8.67 1.81 1.79
C ARG A 94 10.09 2.26 1.40
N ARG A 95 10.62 1.75 0.29
CA ARG A 95 11.95 2.15 -0.21
C ARG A 95 11.95 3.58 -0.75
N LYS A 96 10.90 3.98 -1.48
CA LYS A 96 10.73 5.34 -2.03
C LYS A 96 10.57 6.39 -0.91
N GLN A 97 9.85 6.05 0.16
CA GLN A 97 9.61 6.93 1.31
C GLN A 97 10.83 7.15 2.20
N ARG A 98 11.85 6.29 2.12
CA ARG A 98 13.05 6.36 2.99
C ARG A 98 13.78 7.70 2.90
N PHE A 99 13.78 8.33 1.72
CA PHE A 99 14.46 9.60 1.48
C PHE A 99 13.56 10.57 0.73
N TYR A 100 13.68 11.86 1.04
CA TYR A 100 12.97 12.89 0.30
C TYR A 100 13.51 13.00 -1.14
N LEU A 101 12.59 12.93 -2.10
CA LEU A 101 12.87 13.17 -3.51
C LEU A 101 12.20 14.48 -3.94
N ARG A 102 12.96 15.35 -4.60
CA ARG A 102 12.39 16.59 -5.18
C ARG A 102 11.28 16.24 -6.18
N PRO A 103 10.17 17.02 -6.21
CA PRO A 103 9.00 16.69 -7.02
C PRO A 103 9.29 16.63 -8.52
N SER A 104 10.21 17.46 -9.03
CA SER A 104 10.63 17.43 -10.44
C SER A 104 11.30 16.11 -10.80
N LYS A 105 12.19 15.60 -9.94
CA LYS A 105 12.85 14.31 -10.11
C LYS A 105 11.85 13.16 -10.02
N ALA A 106 10.92 13.20 -9.05
CA ALA A 106 9.86 12.20 -8.92
C ALA A 106 8.97 12.11 -10.17
N LYS A 107 8.61 13.25 -10.77
CA LYS A 107 7.86 13.30 -12.04
C LYS A 107 8.66 12.71 -13.21
N ALA A 108 9.97 12.98 -13.29
CA ALA A 108 10.83 12.44 -14.32
C ALA A 108 10.96 10.91 -14.22
N GLU A 109 11.19 10.38 -13.02
CA GLU A 109 11.24 8.93 -12.76
C GLU A 109 9.93 8.24 -13.17
N LEU A 110 8.78 8.79 -12.77
CA LEU A 110 7.46 8.29 -13.13
C LEU A 110 7.24 8.28 -14.66
N ARG A 111 7.65 9.35 -15.37
CA ARG A 111 7.56 9.44 -16.82
C ARG A 111 8.40 8.34 -17.49
N MET A 112 9.63 8.15 -17.03
CA MET A 112 10.53 7.11 -17.54
C MET A 112 9.97 5.71 -17.29
N GLU A 113 9.45 5.44 -16.09
CA GLU A 113 8.83 4.17 -15.72
C GLU A 113 7.63 3.85 -16.60
N ARG A 114 6.73 4.82 -16.81
CA ARG A 114 5.57 4.69 -17.71
C ARG A 114 6.01 4.39 -19.14
N ASN A 115 7.04 5.07 -19.64
CA ASN A 115 7.55 4.84 -20.99
C ASN A 115 8.11 3.42 -21.15
N LYS A 116 8.93 2.97 -20.18
CA LYS A 116 9.46 1.59 -20.15
C LYS A 116 8.34 0.56 -20.12
N ARG A 117 7.31 0.78 -19.30
CA ARG A 117 6.13 -0.11 -19.22
C ARG A 117 5.36 -0.14 -20.54
N ARG A 118 5.15 1.01 -21.19
CA ARG A 118 4.47 1.11 -22.49
C ARG A 118 5.26 0.39 -23.59
N PHE A 119 6.57 0.62 -23.65
CA PHE A 119 7.46 -0.06 -24.59
C PHE A 119 7.42 -1.58 -24.40
N GLY A 120 7.58 -2.07 -23.17
CA GLY A 120 7.54 -3.50 -22.87
C GLY A 120 6.22 -4.17 -23.24
N LYS A 121 5.08 -3.47 -23.07
CA LYS A 121 3.77 -3.96 -23.54
C LYS A 121 3.70 -4.07 -25.07
N GLY A 122 4.15 -3.03 -25.78
CA GLY A 122 4.19 -3.02 -27.24
C GLY A 122 5.11 -4.10 -27.81
N PHE A 123 6.28 -4.28 -27.21
CA PHE A 123 7.24 -5.31 -27.60
C PHE A 123 6.67 -6.72 -27.39
N LYS A 124 6.03 -6.99 -26.24
CA LYS A 124 5.34 -8.27 -26.00
C LYS A 124 4.25 -8.55 -27.03
N ARG A 125 3.46 -7.54 -27.40
CA ARG A 125 2.44 -7.65 -28.46
C ARG A 125 3.08 -8.03 -29.81
N LEU A 126 4.19 -7.38 -30.16
CA LEU A 126 4.90 -7.68 -31.41
C LEU A 126 5.40 -9.14 -31.42
N LEU A 127 6.02 -9.58 -30.33
CA LEU A 127 6.47 -10.97 -30.20
C LEU A 127 5.32 -11.98 -30.28
N GLN A 128 4.14 -11.65 -29.73
CA GLN A 128 2.96 -12.50 -29.88
C GLN A 128 2.55 -12.65 -31.35
N ILE A 129 2.54 -11.55 -32.11
CA ILE A 129 2.22 -11.58 -33.55
C ILE A 129 3.26 -12.40 -34.31
N VAL A 130 4.55 -12.21 -34.04
CA VAL A 130 5.63 -12.98 -34.69
C VAL A 130 5.50 -14.47 -34.38
N ASN A 131 5.24 -14.83 -33.13
CA ASN A 131 5.04 -16.24 -32.74
C ASN A 131 3.78 -16.83 -33.36
N GLU A 132 2.72 -16.04 -33.50
CA GLU A 132 1.50 -16.46 -34.20
C GLU A 132 1.76 -16.66 -35.70
N ALA A 133 2.52 -15.77 -36.33
CA ALA A 133 2.90 -15.86 -37.73
C ALA A 133 3.74 -17.13 -37.98
N LYS A 134 4.76 -17.35 -37.15
CA LYS A 134 5.58 -18.57 -37.16
C LYS A 134 4.72 -19.83 -37.00
N ARG A 135 3.71 -19.81 -36.11
CA ARG A 135 2.81 -20.96 -35.89
C ARG A 135 1.93 -21.25 -37.12
N LYS A 136 1.56 -20.22 -37.88
CA LYS A 136 0.77 -20.34 -39.12
C LYS A 136 1.63 -20.66 -40.35
N GLY A 137 2.94 -20.47 -40.26
CA GLY A 137 3.89 -20.73 -41.35
C GLY A 137 4.10 -19.55 -42.31
N TYR A 138 3.87 -18.31 -41.85
CA TYR A 138 4.27 -17.10 -42.56
C TYR A 138 5.76 -16.78 -42.37
#